data_AF-X1K6Z5-F1
#
_entry.id   AF-X1K6Z5-F1
#
_cell.length_a   1.000
_cell.length_b   1.000
_cell.length_c   1.000
_cell.angle_alpha   90.00
_cell.angle_beta   90.00
_cell.angle_gamma   90.00
#
_symmetry.space_group_name_H-M   'P 1'
#
loop_
_entity.id
_entity.type
_entity.pdbx_description
1 polymer ?
#
loop_
_entity_poly.entity_id
_entity_poly.type
_entity_poly.pdbx_seq_one_letter_code
_entity_poly.pdbx_strand_id
1 'polypeptide(L)'
;VNAANEKMEYWESGQNPIGADTATHIDKGSWMVEMTIPYKGLGIKPPKPGDKWRISLCRHRPEGKDFNSELIVWAPLQRGFKDIANFGTLIFK
;
A
#
# COMPACT_ATOMS: atom_id res chain seq x y z
N VAL A 1 10.15 10.04 5.58
CA VAL A 1 11.59 10.04 5.92
C VAL A 1 12.17 8.68 5.58
N ASN A 2 13.38 8.62 5.01
CA ASN A 2 14.08 7.34 4.82
C ASN A 2 14.65 6.84 6.16
N ALA A 3 15.34 5.71 6.14
CA ALA A 3 16.02 5.20 7.33
C ALA A 3 17.13 6.12 7.87
N ALA A 4 17.55 7.13 7.11
CA ALA A 4 18.51 8.16 7.52
C ALA A 4 17.85 9.41 8.13
N ASN A 5 16.54 9.38 8.38
CA ASN A 5 15.76 10.52 8.85
C ASN A 5 15.78 11.73 7.89
N GLU A 6 16.17 11.51 6.64
CA GLU A 6 16.17 12.53 5.60
C GLU A 6 14.78 12.60 4.97
N LYS A 7 14.38 13.83 4.62
CA LYS A 7 13.17 14.06 3.85
C LYS A 7 13.42 13.52 2.44
N MET A 8 12.84 12.38 2.12
CA MET A 8 12.71 11.93 0.74
C MET A 8 11.74 12.90 0.06
N GLU A 9 12.19 13.62 -0.96
CA GLU A 9 11.31 14.41 -1.81
C GLU A 9 10.51 13.47 -2.72
N TYR A 10 9.41 12.97 -2.17
CA TYR A 10 8.28 12.57 -3.01
C TYR A 10 7.49 13.85 -3.33
N TRP A 11 7.05 13.98 -4.58
CA TRP A 11 6.18 15.09 -5.00
C TRP A 11 5.03 15.26 -3.98
N GLU A 12 4.78 16.49 -3.54
CA GLU A 12 3.73 16.80 -2.55
C GLU A 12 2.34 16.31 -3.01
N SER A 13 2.14 16.24 -4.34
CA SER A 13 1.01 15.56 -4.96
C SER A 13 1.49 14.37 -5.80
N GLY A 14 1.26 13.16 -5.31
CA GLY A 14 1.34 11.96 -6.16
C GLY A 14 0.24 11.96 -7.22
N GLN A 15 0.42 11.20 -8.30
CA GLN A 15 -0.69 10.97 -9.22
C GLN A 15 -1.84 10.28 -8.48
N ASN A 16 -3.04 10.85 -8.55
CA ASN A 16 -4.25 10.27 -8.00
C ASN A 16 -5.27 9.96 -9.11
N PRO A 17 -4.93 9.10 -10.08
CA PRO A 17 -5.80 8.83 -11.24
C PRO A 17 -7.10 8.13 -10.85
N ILE A 18 -7.13 7.51 -9.66
CA ILE A 18 -8.27 6.76 -9.14
C ILE A 18 -9.08 7.55 -8.09
N GLY A 19 -8.70 8.78 -7.75
CA GLY A 19 -9.41 9.58 -6.75
C GLY A 19 -9.39 9.00 -5.33
N ALA A 20 -8.33 8.27 -4.95
CA ALA A 20 -8.16 7.76 -3.60
C ALA A 20 -7.80 8.89 -2.62
N ASP A 21 -8.36 8.82 -1.42
CA ASP A 21 -7.97 9.70 -0.31
C ASP A 21 -7.03 8.95 0.62
N THR A 22 -6.07 9.67 1.21
CA THR A 22 -5.14 9.10 2.18
C THR A 22 -4.93 10.05 3.35
N ALA A 23 -4.73 9.50 4.54
CA ALA A 23 -4.30 10.23 5.71
C ALA A 23 -3.15 9.47 6.37
N THR A 24 -2.25 10.20 7.03
CA THR A 24 -1.16 9.59 7.80
C THR A 24 -1.08 10.18 9.19
N HIS A 25 -0.71 9.34 10.15
CA HIS A 25 -0.47 9.76 11.53
C HIS A 25 0.86 9.16 12.00
N ILE A 26 1.68 9.97 12.67
CA ILE A 26 2.95 9.54 13.23
C ILE A 26 2.83 9.60 14.75
N ASP A 27 3.18 8.50 15.41
CA ASP A 27 3.23 8.37 16.86
C ASP A 27 4.66 7.94 17.27
N LYS A 28 4.91 7.77 18.58
CA LYS A 28 6.21 7.40 19.13
C LYS A 28 6.63 6.00 18.66
N GLY A 29 7.49 5.96 17.64
CA GLY A 29 8.05 4.72 17.11
C GLY A 29 7.14 3.97 16.13
N SER A 30 6.03 4.58 15.71
CA SER A 30 5.10 3.99 14.76
C SER A 30 4.50 5.06 13.85
N TRP A 31 3.91 4.60 12.75
CA TRP A 31 3.09 5.44 11.89
C TRP A 31 1.92 4.62 11.36
N MET A 32 0.85 5.32 11.02
CA MET A 32 -0.35 4.77 10.42
C MET A 32 -0.61 5.46 9.09
N VAL A 33 -1.11 4.69 8.13
CA VAL A 33 -1.68 5.18 6.88
C VAL A 33 -3.11 4.65 6.80
N GLU A 34 -4.04 5.55 6.55
CA GLU A 34 -5.42 5.23 6.20
C GLU A 34 -5.66 5.61 4.73
N MET A 35 -6.40 4.77 4.00
CA MET A 35 -6.70 4.99 2.58
C MET A 35 -8.15 4.67 2.28
N THR A 36 -8.79 5.54 1.50
CA THR A 36 -10.09 5.29 0.86
C THR A 36 -9.86 5.13 -0.64
N ILE A 37 -10.25 3.99 -1.20
CA ILE A 37 -10.13 3.72 -2.64
C ILE A 37 -11.54 3.69 -3.24
N PRO A 38 -11.94 4.69 -4.06
CA PRO A 38 -13.28 4.71 -4.61
C PRO A 38 -13.43 3.70 -5.76
N TYR A 39 -14.50 2.91 -5.71
CA TYR A 39 -14.81 1.94 -6.77
C TYR A 39 -14.97 2.58 -8.16
N LYS A 40 -15.55 3.80 -8.21
CA LYS A 40 -15.70 4.56 -9.45
C LYS A 40 -14.35 4.86 -10.11
N GLY A 41 -13.33 5.23 -9.34
CA GLY A 41 -12.00 5.52 -9.86
C GLY A 41 -11.27 4.28 -10.35
N LEU A 42 -11.64 3.10 -9.84
CA LEU A 42 -11.18 1.80 -10.34
C LEU A 42 -11.95 1.32 -11.58
N GLY A 43 -13.00 2.03 -12.01
CA GLY A 43 -13.84 1.60 -13.15
C GLY A 43 -14.70 0.37 -12.88
N ILE A 44 -14.98 0.07 -11.60
CA ILE A 44 -15.74 -1.12 -11.18
C ILE A 44 -16.98 -0.72 -10.39
N LYS A 45 -17.94 -1.65 -10.31
CA LYS A 45 -19.08 -1.53 -9.40
C LYS A 45 -18.64 -1.88 -7.97
N PRO A 46 -19.28 -1.30 -6.94
CA PRO A 46 -19.07 -1.74 -5.57
C PRO A 46 -19.29 -3.26 -5.42
N PRO A 47 -18.42 -3.98 -4.69
CA PRO A 47 -18.56 -5.41 -4.47
C PRO A 47 -19.79 -5.70 -3.59
N LYS A 48 -20.41 -6.84 -3.84
CA LYS A 48 -21.54 -7.35 -3.05
C LYS A 48 -21.03 -8.22 -1.89
N PRO A 49 -21.86 -8.43 -0.84
CA PRO A 49 -21.56 -9.41 0.19
C PRO A 49 -21.23 -10.79 -0.41
N GLY A 50 -20.11 -11.36 0.01
CA GLY A 50 -19.57 -12.63 -0.48
C GLY A 50 -18.61 -12.52 -1.67
N ASP A 51 -18.52 -11.36 -2.35
CA ASP A 51 -17.54 -11.16 -3.41
C ASP A 51 -16.12 -11.33 -2.86
N LYS A 52 -15.24 -11.88 -3.71
CA LYS A 52 -13.86 -12.20 -3.35
C LYS A 52 -12.90 -11.45 -4.24
N TRP A 53 -11.98 -10.69 -3.65
CA TRP A 53 -10.89 -10.03 -4.37
C TRP A 53 -9.54 -10.61 -3.98
N ARG A 54 -8.61 -10.57 -4.93
CA ARG A 54 -7.20 -10.84 -4.67
C ARG A 54 -6.52 -9.53 -4.25
N ILE A 55 -5.86 -9.54 -3.09
CA ILE A 55 -5.15 -8.37 -2.57
C ILE A 55 -3.82 -8.77 -1.94
N SER A 56 -2.84 -7.88 -2.03
CA SER A 56 -1.65 -7.89 -1.20
C SER A 56 -1.37 -6.48 -0.71
N LEU A 57 -0.86 -6.37 0.52
CA LEU A 57 -0.39 -5.12 1.11
C LEU A 57 1.13 -5.20 1.21
N CYS A 58 1.81 -4.18 0.68
CA CYS A 58 3.26 -4.13 0.65
C CYS A 58 3.73 -2.89 1.40
N ARG A 59 4.84 -3.00 2.13
CA ARG A 59 5.55 -1.84 2.70
C ARG A 59 6.97 -1.84 2.15
N HIS A 60 7.36 -0.69 1.60
CA HIS A 60 8.72 -0.41 1.20
C HIS A 60 9.33 0.59 2.19
N ARG A 61 10.46 0.22 2.79
CA ARG A 61 11.35 1.15 3.49
C ARG A 61 12.55 1.41 2.58
N PRO A 62 12.68 2.61 2.02
CA PRO A 62 13.83 2.98 1.18
C PRO A 62 15.15 2.81 1.93
N GLU A 63 16.20 2.60 1.15
CA GLU A 63 17.57 2.61 1.67
C GLU A 63 17.90 3.93 2.39
N GLY A 64 18.79 3.84 3.37
CA GLY A 64 19.37 4.97 4.07
C GLY A 64 20.82 4.66 4.46
N LYS A 65 21.49 5.64 5.06
CA LYS A 65 22.93 5.58 5.38
C LYS A 65 23.39 4.26 6.04
N ASP A 66 22.61 3.75 6.99
CA ASP A 66 22.93 2.54 7.78
C ASP A 66 21.88 1.42 7.60
N PHE A 67 21.08 1.48 6.53
CA PHE A 67 19.98 0.53 6.32
C PHE A 67 19.79 0.23 4.82
N ASN A 68 19.96 -1.03 4.45
CA ASN A 68 19.56 -1.51 3.12
C ASN A 68 18.04 -1.45 2.98
N SER A 69 17.53 -1.28 1.77
CA SER A 69 16.08 -1.28 1.54
C SER A 69 15.39 -2.53 2.11
N GLU A 70 14.16 -2.34 2.59
CA GLU A 70 13.32 -3.43 3.09
C GLU A 70 11.99 -3.44 2.34
N LEU A 71 11.62 -4.63 1.88
CA LEU A 71 10.37 -4.91 1.19
C LEU A 71 9.65 -6.00 1.98
N ILE A 72 8.50 -5.68 2.56
CA ILE A 72 7.65 -6.67 3.24
C ILE A 72 6.28 -6.73 2.57
N VAL A 73 5.67 -7.91 2.61
CA VAL A 73 4.36 -8.20 2.03
C VAL A 73 3.50 -8.97 3.01
N TRP A 74 2.20 -8.69 3.04
CA TRP A 74 1.25 -9.43 3.88
C TRP A 74 1.03 -10.87 3.36
N ALA A 75 0.81 -11.03 2.06
CA ALA A 75 0.70 -12.34 1.43
C ALA A 75 2.07 -12.74 0.84
N PRO A 76 2.70 -13.85 1.29
CA PRO A 76 4.00 -14.28 0.78
C PRO A 76 3.98 -14.48 -0.73
N LEU A 77 4.86 -13.75 -1.43
CA LEU A 77 5.01 -13.83 -2.89
C LEU A 77 6.21 -14.71 -3.23
N GLN A 78 6.17 -15.41 -4.37
CA GLN A 78 7.26 -16.30 -4.80
C GLN A 78 8.25 -15.63 -5.76
N ARG A 79 7.85 -14.52 -6.39
CA ARG A 79 8.65 -13.81 -7.39
C ARG A 79 8.80 -12.34 -7.03
N GLY A 80 7.80 -11.53 -7.40
CA GLY A 80 7.77 -10.09 -7.14
C GLY A 80 6.35 -9.58 -7.04
N PHE A 81 6.15 -8.26 -6.93
CA PHE A 81 4.82 -7.67 -6.65
C PHE A 81 3.72 -7.95 -7.69
N LYS A 82 4.07 -8.45 -8.88
CA LYS A 82 3.13 -8.84 -9.94
C LYS A 82 2.68 -10.31 -9.84
N ASP A 83 3.04 -11.02 -8.78
CA ASP A 83 2.66 -12.42 -8.55
C ASP A 83 1.21 -12.55 -8.03
N ILE A 84 0.26 -12.14 -8.88
CA ILE A 84 -1.18 -12.06 -8.55
C ILE A 84 -1.74 -13.40 -8.06
N ALA A 85 -1.17 -14.52 -8.53
CA ALA A 85 -1.60 -15.87 -8.14
C ALA A 85 -1.41 -16.14 -6.63
N ASN A 86 -0.41 -15.50 -6.00
CA ASN A 86 -0.09 -15.66 -4.58
C ASN A 86 -0.68 -14.56 -3.69
N PHE A 87 -1.55 -13.70 -4.23
CA PHE A 87 -2.26 -12.71 -3.41
C PHE A 87 -3.25 -13.39 -2.47
N GLY A 88 -3.41 -12.79 -1.28
CA GLY A 88 -4.43 -13.18 -0.32
C GLY A 88 -5.83 -12.91 -0.85
N THR A 89 -6.84 -13.48 -0.16
CA THR A 89 -8.24 -13.28 -0.52
C THR A 89 -8.92 -12.36 0.48
N LEU A 90 -9.45 -11.24 -0.01
CA LEU A 90 -10.37 -10.38 0.72
C LEU A 90 -11.80 -10.82 0.39
N ILE A 91 -12.62 -11.02 1.42
CA ILE A 91 -14.04 -11.36 1.28
C ILE A 91 -14.86 -10.16 1.78
N PHE A 92 -15.69 -9.60 0.91
CA PHE A 92 -16.58 -8.50 1.27
C PHE A 92 -17.77 -9.02 2.08
N LYS A 93 -18.09 -8.33 3.18
CA LYS A 93 -19.22 -8.66 4.06
C LYS A 93 -20.39 -7.72 3.82
#